data_AF-A0A2K3J9T9-F1
#
_entry.id   AF-A0A2K3J9T9-F1
#
_cell.length_a   1.000
_cell.length_b   1.000
_cell.length_c   1.000
_cell.angle_alpha   90.00
_cell.angle_beta   90.00
_cell.angle_gamma   90.00
#
_symmetry.space_group_name_H-M   'P 1'
#
loop_
_entity.id
_entity.type
_entity.pdbx_description
1 polymer ?
#
loop_
_entity_poly.entity_id
_entity_poly.type
_entity_poly.pdbx_seq_one_letter_code
_entity_poly.pdbx_strand_id
1 'polypeptide(L)'
;MNQIPIDEEKNVIYNKKAVKIILLLFVFGIVTGLVLSYVFIDEANHRIEYWNYMEEMHYPHGPLATPDIILPSLGVIIICISIYLLLGLIFIYIKIFLKTNSKYIVGLLFFLTPLFAKSILTVNTLRSLFVSPAITDIDIQQSIGFGFGGLGGIIVMVAIFEIIGLSILLYLSAE
;
A
#
# COMPACT_ATOMS: atom_id res chain seq x y z
N MET A 1 -20.91 39.06 36.94
CA MET A 1 -20.04 38.12 36.19
C MET A 1 -20.90 36.95 35.75
N ASN A 2 -21.40 36.98 34.52
CA ASN A 2 -22.14 35.85 33.94
C ASN A 2 -21.11 34.84 33.42
N GLN A 3 -21.07 33.66 34.04
CA GLN A 3 -20.34 32.52 33.49
C GLN A 3 -21.11 32.03 32.27
N ILE A 4 -20.48 32.11 31.10
CA ILE A 4 -20.96 31.48 29.88
C ILE A 4 -20.72 29.97 30.06
N PRO A 5 -21.72 29.10 29.97
CA PRO A 5 -21.50 27.67 30.02
C PRO A 5 -20.76 27.27 28.75
N ILE A 6 -19.55 26.73 28.91
CA ILE A 6 -18.79 26.07 27.85
C ILE A 6 -19.37 24.66 27.70
N ASP A 7 -20.56 24.56 27.09
CA ASP A 7 -20.99 23.32 26.45
C ASP A 7 -20.40 23.30 25.02
N GLU A 8 -19.08 23.14 24.93
CA GLU A 8 -18.45 22.63 23.70
C GLU A 8 -18.50 21.09 23.72
N GLU A 9 -19.68 20.51 23.87
CA GLU A 9 -19.93 19.18 23.30
C GLU A 9 -20.14 19.37 21.79
N LYS A 10 -19.07 19.82 21.12
CA LYS A 10 -19.01 19.95 19.68
C LYS A 10 -19.02 18.52 19.16
N ASN A 11 -20.23 18.01 18.95
CA ASN A 11 -20.54 16.82 18.19
C ASN A 11 -19.49 16.72 17.08
N VAL A 12 -18.55 15.81 17.21
CA VAL A 12 -17.70 15.42 16.09
C VAL A 12 -18.70 14.88 15.09
N ILE A 13 -19.10 15.71 14.12
CA ILE A 13 -20.06 15.35 13.08
C ILE A 13 -19.37 14.24 12.29
N TYR A 14 -19.57 13.02 12.77
CA TYR A 14 -18.94 11.84 12.24
C TYR A 14 -19.53 11.65 10.85
N ASN A 15 -18.74 11.91 9.82
CA ASN A 15 -19.20 11.71 8.46
C ASN A 15 -19.24 10.20 8.19
N LYS A 16 -20.33 9.54 8.64
CA LYS A 16 -20.54 8.09 8.53
C LYS A 16 -20.36 7.60 7.09
N LYS A 17 -20.65 8.46 6.11
CA LYS A 17 -20.47 8.16 4.69
C LYS A 17 -19.00 8.08 4.31
N ALA A 18 -18.18 9.05 4.74
CA ALA A 18 -16.74 9.06 4.50
C ALA A 18 -16.08 7.81 5.10
N VAL A 19 -16.39 7.51 6.36
CA VAL A 19 -15.84 6.33 7.06
C VAL A 19 -16.25 5.03 6.36
N LYS A 20 -17.51 4.92 5.92
CA LYS A 20 -17.98 3.75 5.17
C LYS A 20 -17.24 3.58 3.84
N ILE A 21 -16.94 4.67 3.13
CA ILE A 21 -16.17 4.63 1.88
C ILE A 21 -14.74 4.18 2.16
N ILE A 22 -14.07 4.76 3.16
CA ILE A 22 -12.70 4.37 3.54
C ILE A 22 -12.64 2.89 3.88
N LEU A 23 -13.55 2.40 4.74
CA LEU A 23 -13.58 1.01 5.16
C LEU A 23 -13.79 0.07 3.96
N LEU A 24 -14.68 0.43 3.04
CA LEU A 24 -14.92 -0.32 1.81
C LEU A 24 -13.67 -0.36 0.91
N LEU A 25 -12.95 0.75 0.76
CA LEU A 25 -11.69 0.80 -0.01
C LEU A 25 -10.58 -0.04 0.65
N PHE A 26 -10.52 -0.06 1.98
CA PHE A 26 -9.63 -0.95 2.73
C PHE A 26 -9.93 -2.42 2.44
N VAL A 27 -11.20 -2.82 2.48
CA VAL A 27 -11.61 -4.21 2.17
C VAL A 27 -11.20 -4.60 0.76
N PHE A 28 -11.44 -3.73 -0.23
CA PHE A 28 -10.99 -3.99 -1.61
C PHE A 28 -9.47 -4.14 -1.69
N GLY A 29 -8.72 -3.23 -1.09
CA GLY A 29 -7.26 -3.29 -1.05
C GLY A 29 -6.73 -4.59 -0.43
N ILE A 30 -7.30 -5.01 0.70
CA ILE A 30 -6.93 -6.26 1.37
C ILE A 30 -7.20 -7.47 0.47
N VAL A 31 -8.40 -7.56 -0.11
CA VAL A 31 -8.78 -8.68 -0.98
C VAL A 31 -7.84 -8.78 -2.18
N THR A 32 -7.60 -7.67 -2.89
CA THR A 32 -6.64 -7.67 -4.01
C THR A 32 -5.21 -7.95 -3.57
N GLY A 33 -4.79 -7.44 -2.41
CA GLY A 33 -3.46 -7.66 -1.88
C GLY A 33 -3.20 -9.13 -1.56
N LEU A 34 -4.19 -9.83 -1.02
CA LEU A 34 -4.12 -11.27 -0.79
C LEU A 34 -4.03 -12.05 -2.10
N VAL A 35 -4.86 -11.70 -3.10
CA VAL A 35 -4.83 -12.36 -4.42
C VAL A 35 -3.48 -12.14 -5.10
N LEU A 36 -2.95 -10.92 -5.12
CA LEU A 36 -1.64 -10.62 -5.70
C LEU A 36 -0.51 -11.29 -4.94
N SER A 37 -0.57 -11.32 -3.61
CA SER A 37 0.42 -12.03 -2.80
C SER A 37 0.47 -13.51 -3.18
N TYR A 38 -0.69 -14.17 -3.32
CA TYR A 38 -0.76 -15.56 -3.75
C TYR A 38 -0.09 -15.77 -5.12
N VAL A 39 -0.40 -14.92 -6.10
CA VAL A 39 0.22 -14.98 -7.44
C VAL A 39 1.74 -14.75 -7.37
N PHE A 40 2.21 -13.83 -6.53
CA PHE A 40 3.64 -13.53 -6.41
C PHE A 40 4.42 -14.64 -5.70
N ILE A 41 3.82 -15.30 -4.71
CA ILE A 41 4.43 -16.46 -4.05
C ILE A 41 4.57 -17.62 -5.03
N ASP A 42 3.52 -17.90 -5.80
CA ASP A 42 3.53 -18.96 -6.81
C ASP A 42 4.61 -18.72 -7.88
N GLU A 43 4.68 -17.50 -8.42
CA GLU A 43 5.71 -17.08 -9.37
C GLU A 43 7.12 -17.18 -8.76
N ALA A 44 7.30 -16.75 -7.50
CA ALA A 44 8.60 -16.80 -6.83
C ALA A 44 9.07 -18.25 -6.62
N ASN A 45 8.18 -19.15 -6.20
CA ASN A 45 8.51 -20.57 -6.05
C ASN A 45 8.91 -21.20 -7.39
N HIS A 46 8.17 -20.92 -8.48
CA HIS A 46 8.53 -21.42 -9.81
C HIS A 46 9.89 -20.91 -10.29
N ARG A 47 10.24 -19.65 -9.99
CA ARG A 47 11.56 -19.09 -10.33
C ARG A 47 12.69 -19.73 -9.53
N ILE A 48 12.48 -19.96 -8.24
CA ILE A 48 13.46 -20.61 -7.36
C ILE A 48 13.69 -22.05 -7.81
N GLU A 49 12.63 -22.80 -8.13
CA GLU A 49 12.73 -24.15 -8.65
C GLU A 49 13.48 -24.20 -9.98
N TYR A 50 13.19 -23.27 -10.89
CA TYR A 50 13.91 -23.15 -12.16
C TYR A 50 15.40 -22.85 -11.97
N TRP A 51 15.77 -21.97 -11.04
CA TRP A 51 17.17 -21.68 -10.72
C TRP A 51 17.88 -22.89 -10.11
N ASN A 52 17.24 -23.58 -9.17
CA ASN A 52 17.77 -24.83 -8.59
C ASN A 52 17.97 -25.94 -9.64
N TYR A 53 17.15 -25.96 -10.71
CA TYR A 53 17.29 -26.92 -11.79
C TYR A 53 18.43 -26.56 -12.76
N MET A 54 18.64 -25.27 -13.04
CA MET A 54 19.72 -24.81 -13.93
C MET A 54 21.10 -24.80 -13.28
N GLU A 55 21.14 -24.57 -11.98
CA GLU A 55 22.36 -24.55 -11.18
C GLU A 55 22.50 -25.92 -10.51
N GLU A 56 23.20 -26.89 -11.14
CA GLU A 56 23.49 -28.24 -10.59
C GLU A 56 24.35 -28.21 -9.28
N MET A 57 24.28 -27.16 -8.46
CA MET A 57 25.19 -26.91 -7.33
C MET A 57 24.52 -26.76 -5.97
N HIS A 58 24.70 -27.81 -5.16
CA HIS A 58 25.17 -27.82 -3.76
C HIS A 58 24.39 -27.15 -2.62
N TYR A 59 23.35 -26.36 -2.85
CA TYR A 59 22.46 -25.91 -1.76
C TYR A 59 20.99 -25.97 -2.19
N PRO A 60 20.22 -26.99 -1.76
CA PRO A 60 18.81 -27.05 -2.08
C PRO A 60 18.10 -25.90 -1.34
N HIS A 61 17.82 -24.81 -2.04
CA HIS A 61 16.85 -23.83 -1.57
C HIS A 61 15.48 -24.49 -1.66
N GLY A 62 14.95 -24.95 -0.53
CA GLY A 62 13.57 -25.40 -0.43
C GLY A 62 12.59 -24.28 -0.81
N PRO A 63 11.30 -24.60 -1.01
CA PRO A 63 10.28 -23.57 -1.21
C PRO A 63 10.31 -22.54 -0.09
N LEU A 64 9.91 -21.30 -0.40
CA LEU A 64 9.91 -20.19 0.55
C LEU A 64 9.30 -20.60 1.90
N ALA A 65 10.02 -20.37 2.99
CA ALA A 65 9.52 -20.68 4.33
C ALA A 65 8.38 -19.71 4.69
N THR A 66 7.45 -20.15 5.52
CA THR A 66 6.33 -19.33 6.01
C THR A 66 6.71 -17.92 6.53
N PRO A 67 7.78 -17.72 7.33
CA PRO A 67 8.16 -16.36 7.75
C PRO A 67 8.62 -15.46 6.60
N ASP A 68 9.24 -16.04 5.56
CA ASP A 68 9.74 -15.31 4.39
C ASP A 68 8.61 -14.85 3.46
N ILE A 69 7.41 -15.39 3.65
CA ILE A 69 6.21 -15.07 2.86
C ILE A 69 5.35 -14.00 3.54
N ILE A 70 5.31 -13.99 4.88
CA ILE A 70 4.39 -13.15 5.65
C ILE A 70 4.73 -11.66 5.51
N LEU A 71 6.01 -11.28 5.67
CA LEU A 71 6.40 -9.87 5.57
C LEU A 71 6.18 -9.29 4.16
N PRO A 72 6.62 -9.95 3.08
CA PRO A 72 6.35 -9.47 1.73
C PRO A 72 4.86 -9.38 1.39
N SER A 73 4.05 -10.36 1.83
CA SER A 73 2.60 -10.34 1.59
C SER A 73 1.90 -9.21 2.34
N LEU A 74 2.28 -8.92 3.59
CA LEU A 74 1.82 -7.73 4.31
C LEU A 74 2.18 -6.44 3.56
N GLY A 75 3.40 -6.37 3.01
CA GLY A 75 3.81 -5.24 2.20
C GLY A 75 2.92 -5.03 0.97
N VAL A 76 2.61 -6.10 0.23
CA VAL A 76 1.69 -6.04 -0.93
C VAL A 76 0.30 -5.58 -0.53
N ILE A 77 -0.23 -6.09 0.58
CA ILE A 77 -1.54 -5.68 1.11
C ILE A 77 -1.56 -4.18 1.41
N ILE A 78 -0.56 -3.67 2.13
CA ILE A 78 -0.46 -2.26 2.48
C ILE A 78 -0.41 -1.38 1.22
N ILE A 79 0.39 -1.74 0.22
CA ILE A 79 0.45 -0.97 -1.03
C ILE A 79 -0.89 -1.03 -1.79
N CYS A 80 -1.55 -2.19 -1.83
CA CYS A 80 -2.86 -2.31 -2.47
C CYS A 80 -3.90 -1.41 -1.78
N ILE A 81 -3.92 -1.35 -0.44
CA ILE A 81 -4.78 -0.42 0.30
C ILE A 81 -4.48 1.03 -0.12
N SER A 82 -3.21 1.42 -0.19
CA SER A 82 -2.81 2.76 -0.64
C SER A 82 -3.34 3.08 -2.04
N ILE A 83 -3.22 2.15 -3.00
CA ILE A 83 -3.74 2.31 -4.38
C ILE A 83 -5.25 2.55 -4.37
N TYR A 84 -6.02 1.76 -3.62
CA TYR A 84 -7.49 1.91 -3.56
C TYR A 84 -7.91 3.20 -2.89
N LEU A 85 -7.25 3.61 -1.80
CA LEU A 85 -7.51 4.90 -1.17
C LEU A 85 -7.22 6.06 -2.12
N LEU A 86 -6.11 5.99 -2.85
CA LEU A 86 -5.72 7.02 -3.79
C LEU A 86 -6.67 7.09 -5.00
N LEU A 87 -7.11 5.95 -5.52
CA LEU A 87 -8.11 5.87 -6.59
C LEU A 87 -9.45 6.44 -6.13
N GLY A 88 -9.88 6.12 -4.90
CA GLY A 88 -11.06 6.71 -4.28
C GLY A 88 -10.95 8.23 -4.15
N LEU A 89 -9.78 8.73 -3.74
CA LEU A 89 -9.52 10.15 -3.57
C LEU A 89 -9.55 10.88 -4.93
N ILE A 90 -8.87 10.35 -5.94
CA ILE A 90 -8.91 10.86 -7.32
C ILE A 90 -10.36 10.93 -7.81
N PHE A 91 -11.16 9.88 -7.60
CA PHE A 91 -12.55 9.84 -8.02
C PHE A 91 -13.39 10.95 -7.37
N ILE A 92 -13.22 11.16 -6.05
CA ILE A 92 -13.91 12.24 -5.34
C ILE A 92 -13.49 13.60 -5.90
N TYR A 93 -12.19 13.84 -6.09
CA TYR A 93 -11.71 15.12 -6.60
C TYR A 93 -12.14 15.40 -8.04
N ILE A 94 -12.18 14.39 -8.91
CA ILE A 94 -12.77 14.53 -10.26
C ILE A 94 -14.23 14.97 -10.15
N LYS A 95 -15.00 14.35 -9.25
CA LYS A 95 -16.40 14.73 -9.05
C LYS A 95 -16.55 16.17 -8.55
N ILE A 96 -15.72 16.60 -7.61
CA ILE A 96 -15.74 17.98 -7.11
C ILE A 96 -15.31 18.95 -8.22
N PHE A 97 -14.31 18.59 -9.02
CA PHE A 97 -13.87 19.38 -10.17
C PHE A 97 -15.00 19.59 -11.17
N LEU A 98 -15.72 18.53 -11.56
CA LEU A 98 -16.86 18.64 -12.48
C LEU A 98 -17.98 19.53 -11.93
N LYS A 99 -18.15 19.61 -10.61
CA LYS A 99 -19.16 20.46 -9.97
C LYS A 99 -18.72 21.93 -9.82
N THR A 100 -17.46 22.17 -9.51
CA THR A 100 -16.95 23.50 -9.13
C THR A 100 -16.15 24.18 -10.23
N ASN A 101 -15.64 23.44 -11.22
CA ASN A 101 -14.68 23.88 -12.24
C ASN A 101 -13.47 24.65 -11.65
N SER A 102 -13.08 24.33 -10.42
CA SER A 102 -12.00 25.03 -9.73
C SER A 102 -10.62 24.62 -10.24
N LYS A 103 -9.82 25.60 -10.67
CA LYS A 103 -8.43 25.40 -11.12
C LYS A 103 -7.54 24.81 -10.02
N TYR A 104 -7.84 25.06 -8.75
CA TYR A 104 -7.11 24.50 -7.61
C TYR A 104 -7.20 22.97 -7.58
N ILE A 105 -8.38 22.41 -7.87
CA ILE A 105 -8.61 20.96 -7.85
C ILE A 105 -7.83 20.27 -8.98
N VAL A 106 -7.69 20.94 -10.13
CA VAL A 106 -6.85 20.44 -11.24
C VAL A 106 -5.40 20.31 -10.80
N GLY A 107 -4.87 21.32 -10.10
CA GLY A 107 -3.51 21.26 -9.55
C GLY A 107 -3.34 20.10 -8.56
N LEU A 108 -4.35 19.86 -7.72
CA LEU A 108 -4.33 18.72 -6.81
C LEU A 108 -4.37 17.38 -7.57
N LEU A 109 -5.26 17.21 -8.56
CA LEU A 109 -5.31 16.01 -9.39
C LEU A 109 -3.98 15.74 -10.12
N PHE A 110 -3.31 16.80 -10.59
CA PHE A 110 -1.99 16.71 -11.19
C PHE A 110 -0.94 16.19 -10.20
N PHE A 111 -1.06 16.50 -8.91
CA PHE A 111 -0.20 15.95 -7.86
C PHE A 111 -0.55 14.50 -7.49
N LEU A 112 -1.83 14.12 -7.45
CA LEU A 112 -2.24 12.75 -7.13
C LEU A 112 -1.86 11.74 -8.23
N THR A 113 -1.83 12.16 -9.49
CA THR A 113 -1.53 11.29 -10.64
C THR A 113 -0.15 10.63 -10.57
N PRO A 114 0.97 11.35 -10.36
CA PRO A 114 2.28 10.72 -10.20
C PRO A 114 2.38 9.87 -8.93
N LEU A 115 1.68 10.25 -7.86
CA LEU A 115 1.59 9.44 -6.64
C LEU A 115 0.95 8.07 -6.95
N PHE A 116 -0.09 8.06 -7.80
CA PHE A 116 -0.78 6.86 -8.22
C PHE A 116 0.09 5.98 -9.11
N ALA A 117 0.77 6.59 -10.09
CA ALA A 117 1.75 5.89 -10.91
C ALA A 117 2.86 5.27 -10.05
N LYS A 118 3.41 6.00 -9.08
CA LYS A 118 4.41 5.49 -8.12
C LYS A 118 3.87 4.28 -7.36
N SER A 119 2.64 4.33 -6.86
CA SER A 119 2.08 3.23 -6.07
C SER A 119 1.89 1.96 -6.91
N ILE A 120 1.47 2.08 -8.19
CA ILE A 120 1.43 0.94 -9.13
C ILE A 120 2.83 0.38 -9.38
N LEU A 121 3.82 1.24 -9.68
CA LEU A 121 5.20 0.79 -9.91
C LEU A 121 5.78 0.07 -8.70
N THR A 122 5.40 0.50 -7.49
CA THR A 122 5.89 -0.10 -6.25
C THR A 122 5.38 -1.54 -6.06
N VAL A 123 4.19 -1.89 -6.61
CA VAL A 123 3.71 -3.29 -6.63
C VAL A 123 4.65 -4.18 -7.44
N ASN A 124 5.12 -3.70 -8.60
CA ASN A 124 6.09 -4.44 -9.41
C ASN A 124 7.43 -4.58 -8.70
N THR A 125 7.87 -3.54 -7.97
CA THR A 125 9.05 -3.63 -7.11
C THR A 125 8.88 -4.71 -6.05
N LEU A 126 7.75 -4.70 -5.32
CA LEU A 126 7.45 -5.73 -4.32
C LEU A 126 7.45 -7.13 -4.91
N ARG A 127 6.87 -7.35 -6.10
CA ARG A 127 6.90 -8.65 -6.80
C ARG A 127 8.33 -9.17 -6.94
N SER A 128 9.29 -8.31 -7.28
CA SER A 128 10.69 -8.71 -7.38
C SER A 128 11.32 -9.05 -6.03
N LEU A 129 10.84 -8.44 -4.94
CA LEU A 129 11.33 -8.68 -3.59
C LEU A 129 10.86 -10.03 -3.01
N PHE A 130 9.82 -10.68 -3.56
CA PHE A 130 9.45 -12.04 -3.15
C PHE A 130 10.53 -13.08 -3.44
N VAL A 131 11.43 -12.78 -4.38
CA VAL A 131 12.56 -13.66 -4.73
C VAL A 131 13.80 -13.34 -3.88
N SER A 132 13.80 -12.23 -3.12
CA SER A 132 14.95 -11.81 -2.32
C SER A 132 15.42 -12.84 -1.27
N PRO A 133 14.56 -13.65 -0.63
CA PRO A 133 15.01 -14.67 0.31
C PRO A 133 15.85 -15.80 -0.33
N ALA A 134 15.78 -15.96 -1.65
CA ALA A 134 16.57 -16.95 -2.39
C ALA A 134 17.97 -16.43 -2.80
N ILE A 135 18.31 -15.18 -2.50
CA ILE A 135 19.63 -14.62 -2.77
C ILE A 135 20.61 -15.13 -1.71
N THR A 136 21.71 -15.75 -2.14
CA THR A 136 22.73 -16.37 -1.28
C THR A 136 23.64 -15.36 -0.57
N ASP A 137 23.73 -14.15 -1.10
CA ASP A 137 24.52 -13.05 -0.51
C ASP A 137 23.72 -12.36 0.61
N ILE A 138 24.17 -12.56 1.85
CA ILE A 138 23.51 -12.09 3.07
C ILE A 138 23.45 -10.55 3.13
N ASP A 139 24.48 -9.85 2.64
CA ASP A 139 24.53 -8.38 2.70
C ASP A 139 23.49 -7.78 1.72
N ILE A 140 23.35 -8.40 0.55
CA ILE A 140 22.36 -8.02 -0.46
C ILE A 140 20.95 -8.39 0.02
N GLN A 141 20.78 -9.58 0.60
CA GLN A 141 19.51 -10.07 1.13
C GLN A 141 18.97 -9.12 2.22
N GLN A 142 19.81 -8.68 3.16
CA GLN A 142 19.41 -7.76 4.22
C GLN A 142 19.09 -6.36 3.69
N SER A 143 19.87 -5.87 2.71
CA SER A 143 19.68 -4.54 2.12
C SER A 143 18.40 -4.43 1.29
N ILE A 144 18.04 -5.49 0.56
CA ILE A 144 16.90 -5.51 -0.37
C ILE A 144 15.62 -6.02 0.33
N GLY A 145 15.77 -6.91 1.30
CA GLY A 145 14.66 -7.59 1.96
C GLY A 145 13.77 -6.71 2.84
N PHE A 146 12.89 -7.37 3.59
CA PHE A 146 11.90 -6.73 4.47
C PHE A 146 12.38 -6.54 5.91
N GLY A 147 13.67 -6.74 6.18
CA GLY A 147 14.28 -6.49 7.48
C GLY A 147 14.25 -5.00 7.88
N PHE A 148 14.56 -4.71 9.15
CA PHE A 148 14.64 -3.35 9.66
C PHE A 148 15.79 -2.59 8.97
N GLY A 149 15.46 -1.64 8.09
CA GLY A 149 16.42 -0.91 7.25
C GLY A 149 16.56 -1.45 5.82
N GLY A 150 15.94 -2.60 5.51
CA GLY A 150 15.87 -3.12 4.14
C GLY A 150 14.91 -2.31 3.26
N LEU A 151 15.16 -2.30 1.96
CA LEU A 151 14.38 -1.54 0.97
C LEU A 151 12.89 -1.90 1.03
N GLY A 152 12.55 -3.18 1.17
CA GLY A 152 11.16 -3.63 1.34
C GLY A 152 10.51 -3.04 2.60
N GLY A 153 11.23 -3.01 3.72
CA GLY A 153 10.74 -2.43 4.97
C GLY A 153 10.49 -0.92 4.89
N ILE A 154 11.41 -0.18 4.26
CA ILE A 154 11.28 1.28 4.07
C ILE A 154 10.06 1.59 3.20
N ILE A 155 9.88 0.84 2.10
CA ILE A 155 8.71 1.00 1.22
C ILE A 155 7.41 0.82 2.00
N VAL A 156 7.32 -0.22 2.83
CA VAL A 156 6.12 -0.49 3.64
C VAL A 156 5.87 0.63 4.65
N MET A 157 6.91 1.11 5.34
CA MET A 157 6.79 2.24 6.28
C MET A 157 6.27 3.50 5.59
N VAL A 158 6.82 3.86 4.44
CA VAL A 158 6.34 5.03 3.66
C VAL A 158 4.88 4.83 3.24
N ALA A 159 4.50 3.62 2.83
CA ALA A 159 3.12 3.32 2.44
C ALA A 159 2.14 3.40 3.62
N ILE A 160 2.55 3.06 4.85
CA ILE A 160 1.70 3.24 6.05
C ILE A 160 1.42 4.74 6.29
N PHE A 161 2.44 5.59 6.23
CA PHE A 161 2.24 7.05 6.34
C PHE A 161 1.35 7.59 5.22
N GLU A 162 1.53 7.08 4.00
CA GLU A 162 0.69 7.41 2.84
C GLU A 162 -0.78 7.05 3.11
N ILE A 163 -1.08 5.85 3.61
CA ILE A 163 -2.44 5.40 3.96
C ILE A 163 -3.09 6.34 4.99
N ILE A 164 -2.35 6.73 6.03
CA ILE A 164 -2.84 7.65 7.06
C ILE A 164 -3.20 9.00 6.42
N GLY A 165 -2.29 9.56 5.63
CA GLY A 165 -2.51 10.81 4.93
C GLY A 165 -3.71 10.76 3.98
N LEU A 166 -3.82 9.69 3.18
CA LEU A 166 -4.93 9.49 2.24
C LEU A 166 -6.27 9.29 2.96
N SER A 167 -6.28 8.60 4.10
CA SER A 167 -7.48 8.40 4.90
C SER A 167 -7.99 9.73 5.47
N ILE A 168 -7.10 10.58 5.95
CA ILE A 168 -7.44 11.94 6.43
C ILE A 168 -7.96 12.79 5.26
N LEU A 169 -7.28 12.79 4.12
CA LEU A 169 -7.71 13.55 2.95
C LEU A 169 -9.07 13.08 2.42
N LEU A 170 -9.32 11.77 2.38
CA LEU A 170 -10.63 11.22 2.01
C LEU A 170 -11.72 11.64 2.98
N TYR A 171 -11.42 11.63 4.29
CA TYR A 171 -12.37 12.04 5.32
C TYR A 171 -12.78 13.51 5.14
N LEU A 172 -11.79 14.40 4.97
CA LEU A 172 -12.01 15.84 4.78
C LEU A 172 -12.69 16.16 3.44
N SER A 173 -12.37 15.43 2.37
CA SER A 173 -12.96 15.69 1.04
C SER A 173 -14.42 15.25 0.92
N ALA A 174 -14.91 14.48 1.89
CA ALA A 174 -16.27 13.95 1.91
C ALA A 174 -17.24 14.76 2.78
N GLU A 175 -16.73 15.75 3.53
CA GLU A 175 -17.51 16.81 4.21
C GLU A 175 -18.15 17.77 3.19
#